data_AF-A0A418NFL5-F1
#
_entry.id   AF-A0A418NFL5-F1
#
_cell.length_a   1.000
_cell.length_b   1.000
_cell.length_c   1.000
_cell.angle_alpha   90.00
_cell.angle_beta   90.00
_cell.angle_gamma   90.00
#
_symmetry.space_group_name_H-M   'P 1'
#
loop_
_entity.id
_entity.type
_entity.pdbx_description
1 polymer ?
#
loop_
_entity_poly.entity_id
_entity_poly.type
_entity_poly.pdbx_seq_one_letter_code
_entity_poly.pdbx_strand_id
1 'polypeptide(L)'
;MLDGEHEALTRAAISKALDGDTTALRLCLDRLAPPRKDSPVSFELPPIRSIEDAVEASSALLAAVAAGEVTPHEAGRVMALLSSHKTLVESGELEARLTALEKANGK
;
A
#
# COMPACT_ATOMS: atom_id res chain seq x y z
N MET A 1 31.29 3.05 8.04
CA MET A 1 30.39 3.15 6.86
C MET A 1 31.20 3.83 5.79
N LEU A 2 31.38 3.20 4.61
CA LEU A 2 32.32 3.57 3.52
C LEU A 2 32.86 5.01 3.60
N ASP A 3 34.13 5.17 3.98
CA ASP A 3 34.77 6.44 4.31
C ASP A 3 34.97 7.34 3.07
N GLY A 4 33.91 7.95 2.56
CA GLY A 4 33.98 8.85 1.39
C GLY A 4 34.16 8.14 0.03
N GLU A 5 34.43 6.83 0.03
CA GLU A 5 34.65 6.02 -1.18
C GLU A 5 33.40 5.83 -2.07
N HIS A 6 32.25 6.33 -1.64
CA HIS A 6 30.98 6.19 -2.36
C HIS A 6 31.06 6.72 -3.80
N GLU A 7 31.70 7.88 -4.01
CA GLU A 7 31.83 8.44 -5.35
C GLU A 7 32.77 7.63 -6.25
N ALA A 8 33.89 7.16 -5.69
CA ALA A 8 34.87 6.36 -6.44
C ALA A 8 34.26 5.02 -6.87
N LEU A 9 33.55 4.35 -5.96
CA LEU A 9 32.82 3.12 -6.25
C LEU A 9 31.71 3.35 -7.28
N THR A 10 30.98 4.46 -7.17
CA THR A 10 29.91 4.80 -8.13
C THR A 10 30.46 5.02 -9.54
N ARG A 11 31.55 5.79 -9.67
CA ARG A 11 32.23 6.02 -10.96
C ARG A 11 32.76 4.72 -11.57
N ALA A 12 33.36 3.85 -10.75
CA ALA A 12 33.86 2.56 -11.20
C ALA A 12 32.72 1.63 -11.69
N ALA A 13 31.59 1.60 -10.99
CA ALA A 13 30.42 0.83 -11.40
C ALA A 13 29.82 1.35 -12.72
N ILE A 14 29.73 2.67 -12.89
CA ILE A 14 29.25 3.29 -14.15
C ILE A 14 30.18 2.94 -15.32
N SER A 15 31.50 3.05 -15.15
CA SER A 15 32.46 2.71 -16.21
C SER A 15 32.28 1.26 -16.67
N LYS A 16 32.24 0.31 -15.73
CA LYS A 16 32.02 -1.11 -16.05
C LYS A 16 30.70 -1.34 -16.76
N ALA A 17 29.64 -0.66 -16.33
CA ALA A 17 28.33 -0.75 -16.97
C ALA A 17 28.38 -0.26 -18.43
N LEU A 18 29.05 0.86 -18.69
CA LEU A 18 29.21 1.41 -20.04
C LEU A 18 30.10 0.52 -20.93
N ASP A 19 31.06 -0.20 -20.34
CA ASP A 19 31.91 -1.19 -21.04
C ASP A 19 31.18 -2.53 -21.30
N GLY A 20 29.90 -2.64 -20.92
CA GLY A 20 29.05 -3.80 -21.22
C GLY A 20 28.94 -4.84 -20.11
N ASP A 21 29.42 -4.56 -18.90
CA ASP A 21 29.15 -5.42 -17.74
C ASP A 21 27.66 -5.37 -17.38
N THR A 22 26.94 -6.44 -17.72
CA THR A 22 25.48 -6.56 -17.50
C THR A 22 25.11 -6.54 -16.03
N THR A 23 26.01 -6.94 -15.13
CA THR A 23 25.77 -6.90 -13.67
C THR A 23 25.84 -5.47 -13.17
N ALA A 24 26.87 -4.72 -13.60
CA ALA A 24 27.00 -3.30 -13.28
C ALA A 24 25.84 -2.48 -13.89
N LEU A 25 25.45 -2.79 -15.14
CA LEU A 25 24.27 -2.20 -15.78
C LEU A 25 23.00 -2.43 -14.97
N ARG A 26 22.74 -3.66 -14.54
CA ARG A 26 21.56 -3.98 -13.73
C ARG A 26 21.55 -3.19 -12.42
N LEU A 27 22.69 -3.10 -11.73
CA LEU A 27 22.82 -2.35 -10.49
C LEU A 27 22.57 -0.84 -10.67
N CYS A 28 23.08 -0.26 -11.77
CA CYS A 28 22.79 1.13 -12.13
C CYS A 28 21.31 1.34 -12.47
N LEU A 29 20.70 0.45 -13.25
CA LEU A 29 19.29 0.52 -13.64
C LEU A 29 18.35 0.34 -12.45
N ASP A 30 18.62 -0.58 -11.53
CA ASP A 30 17.85 -0.78 -10.31
C ASP A 30 17.81 0.50 -9.43
N ARG A 31 18.83 1.36 -9.54
CA ARG A 31 18.90 2.64 -8.80
C ARG A 31 18.29 3.82 -9.56
N LEU A 32 18.46 3.86 -10.89
CA LEU A 32 18.00 4.95 -11.76
C LEU A 32 16.53 4.81 -12.17
N ALA A 33 16.11 3.59 -12.47
CA ALA A 33 14.76 3.22 -12.87
C ALA A 33 14.32 1.98 -12.09
N PRO A 34 14.23 2.07 -10.74
CA PRO A 34 13.76 0.94 -9.95
C PRO A 34 12.39 0.49 -10.50
N PRO A 35 12.11 -0.82 -10.57
CA PRO A 35 10.75 -1.27 -10.84
C PRO A 35 9.82 -0.59 -9.85
N ARG A 36 8.76 0.06 -10.35
CA ARG A 36 7.78 0.76 -9.50
C ARG A 36 7.16 -0.28 -8.57
N LYS A 37 7.69 -0.39 -7.35
CA LYS A 37 7.22 -1.39 -6.37
C LYS A 37 5.79 -1.06 -5.92
N ASP A 38 5.51 0.23 -5.76
CA ASP A 38 4.18 0.75 -5.43
C ASP A 38 3.91 1.99 -6.27
N SER A 39 2.88 1.92 -7.12
CA SER A 39 2.27 3.11 -7.71
C SER A 39 1.10 3.52 -6.84
N PRO A 40 0.90 4.83 -6.56
CA PRO A 40 -0.30 5.29 -5.89
C PRO A 40 -1.53 4.83 -6.65
N VAL A 41 -2.48 4.21 -5.94
CA VAL A 41 -3.79 3.87 -6.51
C VAL A 41 -4.65 5.13 -6.43
N SER A 42 -5.04 5.66 -7.59
CA SER A 42 -5.93 6.81 -7.67
C SER A 42 -7.35 6.32 -7.84
N PHE A 43 -8.10 6.28 -6.74
CA PHE A 43 -9.54 6.01 -6.76
C PHE A 43 -10.23 6.84 -5.67
N GLU A 44 -11.47 7.25 -5.93
CA GLU A 44 -12.29 7.89 -4.89
C GLU A 44 -12.82 6.82 -3.94
N LEU A 45 -12.27 6.80 -2.72
CA LEU A 45 -12.72 5.90 -1.66
C LEU A 45 -13.86 6.57 -0.87
N PRO A 46 -15.07 5.97 -0.83
CA PRO A 46 -16.12 6.44 0.05
C PRO A 46 -15.69 6.44 1.53
N PRO A 47 -16.21 7.35 2.37
CA PRO A 47 -15.90 7.36 3.79
C PRO A 47 -16.39 6.07 4.46
N ILE A 48 -15.58 5.48 5.35
CA ILE A 48 -15.93 4.23 6.04
C ILE A 48 -16.10 4.49 7.53
N ARG A 49 -17.35 4.57 7.98
CA ARG A 49 -17.75 4.78 9.38
C ARG A 49 -18.54 3.61 9.94
N SER A 50 -19.04 2.72 9.09
CA SER A 50 -19.83 1.55 9.44
C SER A 50 -19.45 0.33 8.60
N ILE A 51 -20.04 -0.83 8.91
CA ILE A 51 -19.91 -2.04 8.11
C ILE A 51 -20.56 -1.84 6.73
N GLU A 52 -21.70 -1.16 6.68
CA GLU A 52 -22.43 -0.85 5.45
C GLU A 52 -21.57 0.01 4.52
N ASP A 53 -20.87 1.01 5.07
CA ASP A 53 -19.96 1.87 4.30
C ASP A 53 -18.78 1.06 3.71
N ALA A 54 -18.30 0.04 4.43
CA ALA A 54 -17.25 -0.84 3.92
C ALA A 54 -17.75 -1.68 2.72
N VAL A 55 -19.02 -2.07 2.71
CA VAL A 55 -19.62 -2.76 1.55
C VAL A 55 -19.74 -1.81 0.36
N GLU A 56 -20.15 -0.55 0.59
CA GLU A 56 -20.21 0.48 -0.45
C GLU A 56 -18.82 0.75 -1.04
N ALA A 57 -17.81 0.95 -0.20
CA ALA A 57 -16.42 1.12 -0.62
C ALA A 57 -15.89 -0.07 -1.43
N SER A 58 -16.24 -1.30 -1.04
CA SER A 58 -15.85 -2.50 -1.81
C SER A 58 -16.50 -2.53 -3.20
N SER A 59 -17.76 -2.09 -3.30
CA SER A 59 -18.51 -2.04 -4.55
C SER A 59 -17.94 -0.97 -5.50
N ALA A 60 -17.60 0.21 -4.96
CA ALA A 60 -16.95 1.29 -5.70
C ALA A 60 -15.59 0.83 -6.27
N LEU A 61 -14.79 0.12 -5.46
CA LEU A 61 -13.51 -0.43 -5.94
C LEU A 61 -13.70 -1.45 -7.07
N LEU A 62 -14.66 -2.37 -6.94
CA LEU A 62 -14.95 -3.36 -7.99
C LEU A 62 -15.41 -2.69 -9.29
N ALA A 63 -16.18 -1.61 -9.21
CA ALA A 63 -16.57 -0.81 -10.37
C ALA A 63 -15.36 -0.15 -11.04
N ALA A 64 -14.43 0.42 -10.27
CA ALA A 64 -13.20 1.01 -10.80
C ALA A 64 -12.30 -0.05 -11.49
N VAL A 65 -12.27 -1.28 -10.96
CA VAL A 65 -11.59 -2.40 -11.63
C VAL A 65 -12.28 -2.77 -12.95
N ALA A 66 -13.60 -2.85 -12.96
CA ALA A 66 -14.37 -3.16 -14.17
C ALA A 66 -14.20 -2.08 -15.25
N ALA A 67 -14.04 -0.81 -14.85
CA ALA A 67 -13.76 0.31 -15.74
C ALA A 67 -12.30 0.36 -16.24
N GLY A 68 -11.39 -0.43 -15.64
CA GLY A 68 -9.97 -0.45 -15.97
C GLY A 68 -9.16 0.70 -15.36
N GLU A 69 -9.73 1.45 -14.42
CA GLU A 69 -9.07 2.55 -13.71
C GLU A 69 -8.11 2.03 -12.64
N VAL A 70 -8.43 0.88 -12.05
CA VAL A 70 -7.63 0.18 -11.04
C VAL A 70 -7.36 -1.23 -11.52
N THR A 71 -6.12 -1.69 -11.42
CA THR A 71 -5.79 -3.09 -11.78
C THR A 71 -6.32 -4.06 -10.72
N PRO A 72 -6.62 -5.32 -11.08
CA PRO A 72 -7.01 -6.34 -10.09
C PRO A 72 -5.97 -6.52 -8.96
N HIS A 73 -4.68 -6.36 -9.28
CA HIS A 73 -3.61 -6.48 -8.30
C HIS A 73 -3.59 -5.31 -7.30
N GLU A 74 -3.80 -4.08 -7.77
CA GLU A 74 -3.97 -2.90 -6.91
C GLU A 74 -5.20 -3.02 -6.04
N ALA A 75 -6.33 -3.43 -6.62
CA ALA A 75 -7.58 -3.61 -5.90
C ALA A 75 -7.46 -4.64 -4.78
N GLY A 76 -6.73 -5.75 -4.99
CA GLY A 76 -6.46 -6.73 -3.95
C GLY A 76 -5.74 -6.11 -2.73
N ARG A 77 -4.77 -5.22 -2.95
CA ARG A 77 -4.09 -4.50 -1.86
C ARG A 77 -5.02 -3.52 -1.14
N VAL A 78 -5.82 -2.76 -1.88
CA VAL A 78 -6.81 -1.84 -1.29
C VAL A 78 -7.85 -2.61 -0.47
N MET A 79 -8.26 -3.79 -0.93
CA MET A 79 -9.27 -4.59 -0.24
C MET A 79 -8.77 -5.24 1.04
N ALA A 80 -7.47 -5.56 1.11
CA ALA A 80 -6.84 -5.91 2.37
C ALA A 80 -6.89 -4.76 3.39
N LEU A 81 -6.58 -3.53 2.96
CA LEU A 81 -6.65 -2.34 3.82
C LEU A 81 -8.09 -2.06 4.30
N LEU A 82 -9.07 -2.17 3.39
CA LEU A 82 -10.49 -1.97 3.74
C LEU A 82 -10.97 -2.99 4.77
N SER A 83 -10.58 -4.26 4.60
CA SER A 83 -10.93 -5.33 5.54
C SER A 83 -10.33 -5.08 6.92
N SER A 84 -9.07 -4.62 7.00
CA SER A 84 -8.44 -4.26 8.27
C SER A 84 -9.13 -3.06 8.94
N HIS A 85 -9.49 -2.02 8.18
CA HIS A 85 -10.21 -0.87 8.71
C HIS A 85 -11.60 -1.25 9.23
N LYS A 86 -12.32 -2.11 8.51
CA LYS A 86 -13.61 -2.66 8.97
C LYS A 86 -13.48 -3.32 10.34
N THR A 87 -12.50 -4.20 10.55
CA THR A 87 -12.29 -4.86 11.85
C THR A 87 -11.99 -3.88 12.98
N LEU A 88 -11.27 -2.78 12.70
CA LEU A 88 -11.02 -1.72 13.68
C LEU A 88 -12.31 -1.01 14.10
N VAL A 89 -13.15 -0.66 13.13
CA VAL A 89 -14.46 -0.03 13.38
C VAL A 89 -15.37 -0.96 14.20
N GLU A 90 -15.52 -2.21 13.77
CA GLU A 90 -16.33 -3.22 14.47
C GLU A 90 -15.88 -3.40 15.92
N SER A 91 -14.56 -3.44 16.15
CA SER A 91 -14.00 -3.60 17.50
C SER A 91 -14.34 -2.40 18.40
N GLY A 92 -14.22 -1.18 17.88
CA GLY A 92 -14.59 0.04 18.61
C GLY A 92 -16.08 0.13 18.91
N GLU A 93 -16.95 -0.27 17.98
CA GLU A 93 -18.40 -0.31 18.19
C GLU A 93 -18.79 -1.34 19.26
N LEU A 94 -18.17 -2.52 19.24
CA LEU A 94 -18.40 -3.56 20.24
C LEU A 94 -17.95 -3.11 21.63
N GLU A 95 -16.77 -2.47 21.75
CA GLU A 95 -16.27 -1.93 23.02
C GLU A 95 -17.21 -0.84 23.58
N ALA A 96 -17.69 0.07 22.72
CA ALA A 96 -18.64 1.11 23.12
C ALA A 96 -19.97 0.50 23.62
N ARG A 97 -20.50 -0.50 22.91
CA ARG A 97 -21.74 -1.21 23.31
C ARG A 97 -21.55 -2.00 24.60
N LEU A 98 -20.42 -2.67 24.79
CA LEU A 98 -20.11 -3.40 26.01
C LEU A 98 -20.04 -2.46 27.20
N THR A 99 -19.31 -1.35 27.06
CA THR A 99 -19.21 -0.30 28.10
C THR A 99 -20.57 0.26 28.49
N ALA A 100 -21.45 0.49 27.50
CA ALA A 100 -22.81 0.97 27.75
C ALA A 100 -23.65 -0.06 28.52
N LEU A 101 -23.54 -1.34 28.17
CA LEU A 101 -24.22 -2.44 28.85
C LEU A 101 -23.70 -2.64 30.28
N GLU A 102 -22.38 -2.57 30.50
CA GLU A 102 -21.77 -2.70 31.83
C GLU A 102 -22.25 -1.57 32.76
N LYS A 103 -22.26 -0.33 32.28
CA LYS A 103 -22.82 0.82 33.00
C LYS A 103 -24.30 0.66 33.32
N ALA A 104 -25.10 0.16 32.37
CA ALA A 104 -26.52 -0.05 32.56
C ALA A 104 -26.85 -1.18 33.56
N ASN A 105 -26.00 -2.21 33.62
CA ASN A 105 -26.19 -3.38 34.50
C ASN A 105 -25.50 -3.25 35.87
N GLY A 106 -24.97 -2.07 36.22
CA GLY A 106 -24.51 -1.77 37.58
C GLY A 106 -23.30 -2.60 38.05
N LYS A 107 -22.34 -2.85 37.16
CA LYS A 107 -20.96 -3.17 37.56
C LYS A 107 -20.06 -1.96 37.35
#